data_AF-A0A6C0G3L8-F1
#
_entry.id   AF-A0A6C0G3L8-F1
#
_cell.length_a   1.000
_cell.length_b   1.000
_cell.length_c   1.000
_cell.angle_alpha   90.00
_cell.angle_beta   90.00
_cell.angle_gamma   90.00
#
_symmetry.space_group_name_H-M   'P 1'
#
loop_
_entity.id
_entity.type
_entity.pdbx_description
1 polymer ?
#
loop_
_entity_poly.entity_id
_entity_poly.type
_entity_poly.pdbx_seq_one_letter_code
_entity_poly.pdbx_strand_id
1 'polypeptide(L)'
;MKKLDGLRYQQLELIFQTQVFNGYLRYSNEKYANPLTMGFLRRFYELAEQHYGAKLFDELQWMKNRVVLPKAAVGKREVYVPFSFCFAPQEKRLIFIEYGKVEEAEKWLPIFKTMVENFVLENALPEIDVVTYWDLMKGTTKELSFPDAFLAPKDRVLQTARRLVEQAIGRRR
;
A
#
# COMPACT_ATOMS: atom_id res chain seq x y z
N MET A 1 28.94 14.12 -19.76
CA MET A 1 28.03 13.23 -18.99
C MET A 1 28.73 12.79 -17.72
N LYS A 2 28.28 13.26 -16.55
CA LYS A 2 28.87 12.90 -15.25
C LYS A 2 28.51 11.45 -14.90
N LYS A 3 29.53 10.66 -14.55
CA LYS A 3 29.41 9.32 -13.95
C LYS A 3 28.57 9.43 -12.67
N LEU A 4 27.36 8.88 -12.69
CA LEU A 4 26.56 8.65 -11.49
C LEU A 4 26.95 7.27 -10.92
N ASP A 5 27.88 7.32 -9.98
CA ASP A 5 28.08 6.48 -8.79
C ASP A 5 27.59 5.01 -8.81
N GLY A 6 28.53 4.10 -9.07
CA GLY A 6 28.36 2.65 -8.90
C GLY A 6 27.99 2.18 -7.48
N LEU A 7 28.07 3.08 -6.47
CA LEU A 7 27.67 2.80 -5.09
C LEU A 7 26.13 2.74 -4.90
N ARG A 8 25.36 3.49 -5.71
CA ARG A 8 23.88 3.43 -5.68
C ARG A 8 23.34 2.19 -6.40
N TYR A 9 24.08 1.70 -7.39
CA TYR A 9 23.77 0.45 -8.10
C TYR A 9 23.92 -0.78 -7.18
N GLN A 10 24.98 -0.82 -6.38
CA GLN A 10 25.23 -1.92 -5.43
C GLN A 10 24.20 -1.95 -4.28
N GLN A 11 23.71 -0.79 -3.82
CA GLN A 11 22.65 -0.72 -2.81
C GLN A 11 21.28 -1.13 -3.36
N LEU A 12 20.98 -0.81 -4.62
CA LEU A 12 19.79 -1.30 -5.30
C LEU A 12 19.86 -2.82 -5.53
N GLU A 13 21.01 -3.36 -5.95
CA GLU A 13 21.24 -4.81 -6.04
C GLU A 13 21.04 -5.52 -4.70
N LEU A 14 21.48 -4.93 -3.58
CA LEU A 14 21.32 -5.50 -2.25
C LEU A 14 19.85 -5.55 -1.79
N ILE A 15 19.06 -4.52 -2.11
CA ILE A 15 17.60 -4.47 -1.86
C ILE A 15 16.87 -5.53 -2.70
N PHE A 16 17.40 -5.80 -3.88
CA PHE A 16 16.83 -6.72 -4.85
C PHE A 16 17.18 -8.20 -4.61
N GLN A 17 18.31 -8.47 -3.93
CA GLN A 17 18.76 -9.83 -3.60
C GLN A 17 17.99 -10.49 -2.45
N THR A 18 17.23 -9.74 -1.63
CA THR A 18 16.58 -10.27 -0.42
C THR A 18 15.10 -10.64 -0.59
N GLN A 19 14.73 -11.38 -1.65
CA GLN A 19 13.52 -12.24 -1.79
C GLN A 19 12.41 -11.90 -2.82
N VAL A 20 12.62 -11.11 -3.89
CA VAL A 20 11.60 -10.97 -4.97
C VAL A 20 12.20 -10.94 -6.40
N PHE A 21 13.49 -11.20 -6.59
CA PHE A 21 14.15 -10.98 -7.87
C PHE A 21 13.76 -11.95 -9.01
N ASN A 22 13.40 -13.20 -8.68
CA ASN A 22 12.97 -14.17 -9.68
C ASN A 22 11.64 -13.80 -10.35
N GLY A 23 10.73 -13.11 -9.64
CA GLY A 23 9.47 -12.65 -10.21
C GLY A 23 9.65 -11.47 -11.16
N TYR A 24 10.50 -10.51 -10.78
CA TYR A 24 10.81 -9.34 -11.61
C TYR A 24 11.57 -9.72 -12.89
N LEU A 25 12.63 -10.53 -12.80
CA LEU A 25 13.40 -10.99 -13.97
C LEU A 25 12.55 -11.87 -14.89
N ARG A 26 11.66 -12.68 -14.33
CA ARG A 26 10.70 -13.47 -15.10
C ARG A 26 9.71 -12.57 -15.82
N TYR A 27 9.11 -11.60 -15.12
CA TYR A 27 8.23 -10.61 -15.72
C TYR A 27 8.93 -9.80 -16.81
N SER A 28 10.08 -9.20 -16.55
CA SER A 28 10.80 -8.35 -17.52
C SER A 28 11.15 -9.08 -18.82
N ASN A 29 11.33 -10.40 -18.76
CA ASN A 29 11.66 -11.25 -19.90
C ASN A 29 10.44 -11.91 -20.55
N GLU A 30 9.23 -11.72 -20.01
CA GLU A 30 7.99 -12.32 -20.52
C GLU A 30 7.35 -11.45 -21.61
N LYS A 31 6.87 -12.10 -22.68
CA LYS A 31 6.18 -11.48 -23.83
C LYS A 31 5.00 -10.59 -23.43
N TYR A 32 4.41 -10.83 -22.26
CA TYR A 32 3.23 -10.13 -21.75
C TYR A 32 3.56 -8.93 -20.86
N ALA A 33 4.82 -8.73 -20.43
CA ALA A 33 5.14 -7.66 -19.50
C ALA A 33 4.90 -6.26 -20.06
N ASN A 34 5.28 -6.00 -21.30
CA ASN A 34 5.02 -4.70 -21.91
C ASN A 34 3.50 -4.43 -22.09
N PRO A 35 2.68 -5.34 -22.67
CA PRO A 35 1.23 -5.18 -22.70
C PRO A 35 0.58 -4.98 -21.32
N LEU A 36 1.03 -5.72 -20.30
CA LEU A 36 0.50 -5.60 -18.94
C LEU A 36 0.90 -4.26 -18.29
N THR A 37 2.16 -3.82 -18.46
CA THR A 37 2.63 -2.52 -17.98
C THR A 37 1.87 -1.38 -18.66
N MET A 38 1.71 -1.44 -19.99
CA MET A 38 0.94 -0.44 -20.73
C MET A 38 -0.53 -0.41 -20.29
N GLY A 39 -1.15 -1.59 -20.10
CA GLY A 39 -2.52 -1.68 -19.59
C GLY A 39 -2.66 -1.06 -18.21
N PHE A 40 -1.74 -1.37 -17.30
CA PHE A 40 -1.67 -0.77 -15.96
C PHE A 40 -1.55 0.76 -16.04
N LEU A 41 -0.53 1.26 -16.75
CA LEU A 41 -0.24 2.70 -16.83
C LEU A 41 -1.39 3.47 -17.48
N ARG A 42 -2.01 2.89 -18.52
CA ARG A 42 -3.18 3.48 -19.18
C ARG A 42 -4.36 3.58 -18.22
N ARG A 43 -4.70 2.51 -17.51
CA ARG A 43 -5.82 2.51 -16.55
C ARG A 43 -5.58 3.46 -15.39
N PHE A 44 -4.36 3.50 -14.88
CA PHE A 44 -3.97 4.45 -13.85
C PHE A 44 -4.13 5.89 -14.36
N TYR A 45 -3.61 6.18 -15.56
CA TYR A 45 -3.72 7.51 -16.17
C TYR A 45 -5.18 7.90 -16.42
N GLU A 46 -6.00 7.03 -17.01
CA GLU A 46 -7.43 7.27 -17.29
C GLU A 46 -8.20 7.64 -16.02
N LEU A 47 -8.05 6.84 -14.95
CA LEU A 47 -8.72 7.11 -13.67
C LEU A 47 -8.25 8.40 -13.06
N ALA A 48 -6.94 8.61 -13.06
CA ALA A 48 -6.39 9.82 -12.51
C ALA A 48 -6.92 11.04 -13.30
N GLU A 49 -6.93 11.00 -14.64
CA GLU A 49 -7.33 12.12 -15.49
C GLU A 49 -8.82 12.44 -15.30
N GLN A 50 -9.64 11.41 -15.12
CA GLN A 50 -11.06 11.56 -14.78
C GLN A 50 -11.26 12.32 -13.45
N HIS A 51 -10.40 12.08 -12.45
CA HIS A 51 -10.56 12.66 -11.12
C HIS A 51 -9.85 14.01 -10.94
N TYR A 52 -8.70 14.23 -11.59
CA TYR A 52 -7.82 15.40 -11.36
C TYR A 52 -7.52 16.22 -12.63
N GLY A 53 -7.97 15.76 -13.80
CA GLY A 53 -7.70 16.42 -15.08
C GLY A 53 -6.21 16.56 -15.40
N ALA A 54 -5.84 17.65 -16.08
CA ALA A 54 -4.49 17.88 -16.59
C ALA A 54 -3.40 18.10 -15.52
N LYS A 55 -3.78 18.34 -14.24
CA LYS A 55 -2.83 18.56 -13.12
C LYS A 55 -2.44 17.27 -12.38
N LEU A 56 -2.86 16.15 -12.93
CA LEU A 56 -2.70 14.78 -12.46
C LEU A 56 -1.50 14.46 -11.56
N PHE A 57 -0.30 14.80 -12.04
CA PHE A 57 0.96 14.37 -11.44
C PHE A 57 1.52 15.39 -10.46
N ASP A 58 1.05 16.63 -10.52
CA ASP A 58 1.49 17.68 -9.61
C ASP A 58 0.80 17.55 -8.24
N GLU A 59 -0.36 16.88 -8.20
CA GLU A 59 -1.19 16.76 -7.01
C GLU A 59 -1.00 15.43 -6.27
N LEU A 60 -0.66 14.35 -6.99
CA LEU A 60 -0.54 13.01 -6.39
C LEU A 60 0.86 12.74 -5.84
N GLN A 61 0.92 12.47 -4.54
CA GLN A 61 2.16 12.14 -3.85
C GLN A 61 2.18 10.65 -3.49
N TRP A 62 3.14 9.90 -4.01
CA TRP A 62 3.33 8.50 -3.60
C TRP A 62 4.01 8.42 -2.23
N MET A 63 3.35 7.79 -1.26
CA MET A 63 3.85 7.65 0.09
C MET A 63 3.96 6.18 0.51
N LYS A 64 4.97 5.89 1.32
CA LYS A 64 5.17 4.60 1.98
C LYS A 64 5.18 4.81 3.48
N ASN A 65 4.50 3.95 4.21
CA ASN A 65 4.44 4.02 5.67
C ASN A 65 4.30 2.61 6.27
N ARG A 66 4.41 2.51 7.59
CA ARG A 66 4.16 1.26 8.31
C ARG A 66 3.49 1.53 9.66
N VAL A 67 2.59 0.62 10.02
CA VAL A 67 2.06 0.51 11.37
C VAL A 67 2.97 -0.44 12.15
N VAL A 68 3.36 -0.04 13.35
CA VAL A 68 4.16 -0.82 14.28
C VAL A 68 3.25 -1.36 15.38
N LEU A 69 3.02 -2.67 15.36
CA LEU A 69 2.35 -3.37 16.45
C LEU A 69 3.40 -3.77 17.50
N PRO A 70 3.35 -3.21 18.71
CA PRO A 70 4.39 -3.42 19.70
C PRO A 70 4.38 -4.86 20.20
N LYS A 71 5.55 -5.39 20.55
CA LYS A 71 5.71 -6.75 21.09
C LYS A 71 4.74 -7.05 22.23
N ALA A 72 4.49 -6.10 23.13
CA ALA A 72 3.54 -6.27 24.23
C ALA A 72 2.10 -6.57 23.76
N ALA A 73 1.70 -6.05 22.59
CA ALA A 73 0.35 -6.25 22.05
C ALA A 73 0.23 -7.54 21.21
N VAL A 74 1.31 -8.00 20.56
CA VAL A 74 1.31 -9.16 19.64
C VAL A 74 2.13 -10.36 20.12
N GLY A 75 2.77 -10.27 21.29
CA GLY A 75 3.47 -11.36 21.97
C GLY A 75 4.99 -11.39 21.74
N LYS A 76 5.45 -12.24 20.81
CA LYS A 76 6.87 -12.67 20.76
C LYS A 76 7.82 -11.69 20.07
N ARG A 77 7.34 -10.87 19.14
CA ARG A 77 8.12 -9.87 18.38
C ARG A 77 7.22 -8.71 17.97
N GLU A 78 7.83 -7.58 17.64
CA GLU A 78 7.13 -6.50 16.94
C GLU A 78 6.68 -6.98 15.56
N VAL A 79 5.57 -6.41 15.09
CA VAL A 79 5.06 -6.64 13.73
C VAL A 79 4.98 -5.32 13.02
N TYR A 80 5.66 -5.25 11.87
CA TYR A 80 5.58 -4.13 10.96
C TYR A 80 4.59 -4.46 9.87
N VAL A 81 3.54 -3.64 9.75
CA VAL A 81 2.53 -3.75 8.70
C VAL A 81 2.77 -2.62 7.71
N PRO A 82 3.50 -2.87 6.60
CA PRO A 82 3.75 -1.84 5.60
C PRO A 82 2.48 -1.56 4.78
N PHE A 83 2.32 -0.32 4.36
CA PHE A 83 1.29 0.09 3.41
C PHE A 83 1.81 1.24 2.53
N SER A 84 1.18 1.42 1.38
CA SER A 84 1.55 2.46 0.42
C SER A 84 0.29 2.98 -0.27
N PHE A 85 0.31 4.27 -0.61
CA PHE A 85 -0.85 4.96 -1.15
C PHE A 85 -0.41 6.19 -1.96
N CYS A 86 -1.26 6.66 -2.85
CA CYS A 86 -1.17 8.03 -3.33
C CYS A 86 -1.95 8.94 -2.38
N PHE A 87 -1.41 10.13 -2.11
CA PHE A 87 -2.10 11.16 -1.36
C PHE A 87 -2.36 12.36 -2.27
N ALA A 88 -3.60 12.85 -2.28
CA ALA A 88 -3.98 14.10 -2.92
C ALA A 88 -4.20 15.16 -1.82
N PRO A 89 -3.22 16.07 -1.58
CA PRO A 89 -3.26 16.96 -0.42
C PRO A 89 -4.41 17.96 -0.42
N GLN A 90 -4.79 18.49 -1.59
CA GLN A 90 -5.86 19.48 -1.70
C GLN A 90 -7.21 18.92 -1.25
N GLU A 91 -7.42 17.63 -1.47
CA GLU A 91 -8.65 16.91 -1.14
C GLU A 91 -8.55 16.12 0.16
N LYS A 92 -7.41 16.14 0.84
CA LYS A 92 -7.12 15.29 2.01
C LYS A 92 -7.51 13.82 1.75
N ARG A 93 -7.15 13.33 0.57
CA ARG A 93 -7.63 12.04 0.05
C ARG A 93 -6.51 11.02 -0.03
N LEU A 94 -6.71 9.86 0.59
CA LEU A 94 -5.88 8.67 0.39
C LEU A 94 -6.41 7.83 -0.76
N ILE A 95 -5.52 7.36 -1.62
CA ILE A 95 -5.86 6.50 -2.75
C ILE A 95 -5.09 5.18 -2.64
N PHE A 96 -5.80 4.09 -2.44
CA PHE A 96 -5.27 2.74 -2.49
C PHE A 96 -5.44 2.18 -3.89
N ILE A 97 -4.31 1.81 -4.51
CA ILE A 97 -4.29 1.18 -5.82
C ILE A 97 -4.41 -0.33 -5.61
N GLU A 98 -5.54 -0.90 -6.02
CA GLU A 98 -5.87 -2.31 -5.83
C GLU A 98 -6.15 -3.01 -7.17
N TYR A 99 -6.05 -4.34 -7.17
CA TYR A 99 -6.42 -5.17 -8.31
C TYR A 99 -7.60 -6.06 -7.94
N GLY A 100 -8.79 -5.78 -8.49
CA GLY A 100 -9.96 -6.65 -8.37
C GLY A 100 -10.60 -6.74 -6.99
N LYS A 101 -10.26 -5.86 -6.04
CA LYS A 101 -10.66 -5.97 -4.62
C LYS A 101 -11.47 -4.80 -4.07
N VAL A 102 -11.97 -3.93 -4.94
CA VAL A 102 -12.69 -2.72 -4.51
C VAL A 102 -13.97 -3.04 -3.71
N GLU A 103 -14.58 -4.20 -3.93
CA GLU A 103 -15.77 -4.66 -3.19
C GLU A 103 -15.49 -4.89 -1.69
N GLU A 104 -14.24 -5.10 -1.30
CA GLU A 104 -13.84 -5.30 0.10
C GLU A 104 -13.50 -4.00 0.83
N ALA A 105 -13.50 -2.85 0.14
CA ALA A 105 -13.12 -1.54 0.68
C ALA A 105 -13.83 -1.19 2.00
N GLU A 106 -15.15 -1.40 2.08
CA GLU A 106 -15.95 -1.12 3.28
C GLU A 106 -15.58 -2.00 4.48
N LYS A 107 -15.10 -3.22 4.22
CA LYS A 107 -14.65 -4.15 5.26
C LYS A 107 -13.24 -3.81 5.72
N TRP A 108 -12.41 -3.33 4.80
CA TRP A 108 -11.02 -3.03 5.07
C TRP A 108 -10.83 -1.68 5.77
N LEU A 109 -11.58 -0.65 5.39
CA LEU A 109 -11.41 0.71 5.91
C LEU A 109 -11.49 0.80 7.46
N PRO A 110 -12.45 0.16 8.14
CA PRO A 110 -12.49 0.11 9.60
C PRO A 110 -11.23 -0.51 10.24
N ILE A 111 -10.67 -1.54 9.60
CA ILE A 111 -9.45 -2.21 10.06
C ILE A 111 -8.26 -1.27 9.91
N PHE A 112 -8.13 -0.64 8.73
CA PHE A 112 -7.08 0.34 8.47
C PHE A 112 -7.14 1.53 9.43
N LYS A 113 -8.31 2.15 9.59
CA LYS A 113 -8.53 3.25 10.54
C LYS A 113 -8.14 2.86 11.96
N THR A 114 -8.56 1.68 12.41
CA THR A 114 -8.15 1.12 13.70
C THR A 114 -6.63 1.01 13.81
N MET A 115 -5.98 0.52 12.76
CA MET A 115 -4.53 0.34 12.78
C MET A 115 -3.78 1.67 12.89
N VAL A 116 -4.20 2.70 12.15
CA VAL A 116 -3.47 3.97 12.10
C VAL A 116 -3.76 4.89 13.27
N GLU A 117 -4.94 4.77 13.90
CA GLU A 117 -5.31 5.59 15.06
C GLU A 117 -4.90 4.97 16.40
N ASN A 118 -4.80 3.64 16.50
CA ASN A 118 -4.57 2.95 17.79
C ASN A 118 -3.15 2.40 17.98
N PHE A 119 -2.29 2.48 16.98
CA PHE A 119 -0.91 1.98 17.04
C PHE A 119 0.09 3.01 16.54
N VAL A 120 1.37 2.71 16.77
CA VAL A 120 2.46 3.62 16.41
C VAL A 120 2.66 3.58 14.90
N LEU A 121 2.69 4.75 14.27
CA LEU A 121 3.09 4.90 12.87
C LEU A 121 4.57 5.26 12.80
N GLU A 122 5.27 4.76 11.77
CA GLU A 122 6.65 5.21 11.50
C GLU A 122 6.68 6.68 11.09
N ASN A 123 5.74 7.09 10.24
CA ASN A 123 5.54 8.48 9.86
C ASN A 123 4.11 8.89 10.19
N ALA A 124 3.91 10.10 10.72
CA ALA A 124 2.57 10.63 10.90
C ALA A 124 1.83 10.65 9.56
N LEU A 125 0.53 10.29 9.58
CA LEU A 125 -0.32 10.48 8.41
C LEU A 125 -0.77 11.94 8.33
N PRO A 126 -0.92 12.50 7.12
CA PRO A 126 -1.60 13.78 6.94
C PRO A 126 -3.07 13.67 7.39
N GLU A 127 -3.77 14.79 7.47
CA GLU A 127 -5.21 14.81 7.69
C GLU A 127 -5.94 14.13 6.51
N ILE A 128 -6.96 13.33 6.80
CA ILE A 128 -7.65 12.48 5.83
C ILE A 128 -9.17 12.65 5.99
N ASP A 129 -9.82 13.11 4.92
CA ASP A 129 -11.28 13.20 4.84
C ASP A 129 -11.87 12.04 4.02
N VAL A 130 -11.16 11.63 2.97
CA VAL A 130 -11.66 10.64 2.00
C VAL A 130 -10.63 9.53 1.76
N VAL A 131 -11.10 8.29 1.66
CA VAL A 131 -10.34 7.16 1.14
C VAL A 131 -10.97 6.67 -0.15
N THR A 132 -10.19 6.58 -1.21
CA THR A 132 -10.61 6.02 -2.50
C THR A 132 -9.82 4.76 -2.81
N TYR A 133 -10.49 3.73 -3.32
CA TYR A 133 -9.86 2.53 -3.85
C TYR A 133 -9.98 2.53 -5.36
N TRP A 134 -8.87 2.38 -6.06
CA TRP A 134 -8.84 2.28 -7.51
C TRP A 134 -8.68 0.82 -7.91
N ASP A 135 -9.68 0.26 -8.60
CA ASP A 135 -9.57 -1.03 -9.27
C ASP A 135 -8.97 -0.82 -10.65
N LEU A 136 -7.67 -1.04 -10.80
CA LEU A 136 -7.02 -0.89 -12.11
C LEU A 136 -7.41 -1.99 -13.10
N MET A 137 -7.96 -3.12 -12.63
CA MET A 137 -8.43 -4.19 -13.49
C MET A 137 -9.76 -3.82 -14.15
N LYS A 138 -10.70 -3.31 -13.36
CA LYS A 138 -12.05 -2.94 -13.82
C LYS A 138 -12.16 -1.48 -14.31
N GLY A 139 -11.19 -0.63 -13.96
CA GLY A 139 -11.26 0.82 -14.24
C GLY A 139 -12.34 1.51 -13.43
N THR A 140 -12.57 1.05 -12.19
CA THR A 140 -13.63 1.55 -11.31
C THR A 140 -13.04 2.05 -10.00
N THR A 141 -13.73 2.98 -9.34
CA THR A 141 -13.33 3.49 -8.04
C THR A 141 -14.42 3.28 -6.99
N LYS A 142 -14.01 3.25 -5.71
CA LYS A 142 -14.93 3.33 -4.58
C LYS A 142 -14.41 4.33 -3.58
N GLU A 143 -15.24 5.31 -3.26
CA GLU A 143 -14.94 6.38 -2.32
C GLU A 143 -15.68 6.13 -1.01
N LEU A 144 -14.99 6.36 0.10
CA LEU A 144 -15.50 6.18 1.45
C LEU A 144 -15.04 7.36 2.32
N SER A 145 -15.91 7.83 3.21
CA SER A 145 -15.58 8.83 4.22
C SER A 145 -14.67 8.20 5.29
N PHE A 146 -13.50 8.83 5.53
CA PHE A 146 -12.58 8.40 6.60
C PHE A 146 -13.09 8.80 7.99
N PRO A 147 -13.57 10.03 8.23
CA PRO A 147 -14.12 10.43 9.51
C PRO A 147 -15.31 9.57 9.95
N ASP A 148 -16.21 9.24 9.02
CA ASP A 148 -17.43 8.49 9.32
C ASP A 148 -17.22 6.97 9.41
N ALA A 149 -16.05 6.47 8.99
CA ALA A 149 -15.73 5.05 9.12
C ALA A 149 -15.64 4.66 10.60
N PHE A 150 -16.38 3.62 10.98
CA PHE A 150 -16.29 3.04 12.32
C PHE A 150 -14.93 2.36 12.55
N LEU A 151 -14.56 2.15 13.81
CA LEU A 151 -13.36 1.38 14.18
C LEU A 151 -13.69 -0.11 14.30
N ALA A 152 -12.91 -0.95 13.63
CA ALA A 152 -12.90 -2.38 13.92
C ALA A 152 -12.45 -2.63 15.38
N PRO A 153 -12.93 -3.69 16.04
CA PRO A 153 -12.51 -3.99 17.40
C PRO A 153 -11.00 -4.24 17.48
N LYS A 154 -10.28 -3.39 18.22
CA LYS A 154 -8.82 -3.45 18.40
C LYS A 154 -8.31 -4.85 18.77
N ASP A 155 -9.00 -5.50 19.71
CA ASP A 155 -8.62 -6.86 20.15
C ASP A 155 -8.74 -7.91 19.05
N ARG A 156 -9.71 -7.78 18.14
CA ARG A 156 -9.84 -8.68 16.99
C ARG A 156 -8.69 -8.50 16.00
N VAL A 157 -8.27 -7.25 15.77
CA VAL A 157 -7.10 -6.93 14.93
C VAL A 157 -5.84 -7.54 15.55
N LEU A 158 -5.63 -7.37 16.86
CA LEU A 158 -4.48 -7.93 17.58
C LEU A 158 -4.48 -9.47 17.61
N GLN A 159 -5.62 -10.11 17.86
CA GLN A 159 -5.75 -11.57 17.82
C GLN A 159 -5.37 -12.12 16.44
N THR A 160 -5.81 -11.47 15.37
CA THR A 160 -5.46 -11.86 14.00
C THR A 160 -3.96 -11.70 13.75
N ALA A 161 -3.37 -10.58 14.16
CA ALA A 161 -1.93 -10.35 14.05
C ALA A 161 -1.11 -11.41 14.82
N ARG A 162 -1.52 -11.75 16.05
CA ARG A 162 -0.90 -12.82 16.87
C ARG A 162 -0.92 -14.16 16.14
N ARG A 163 -2.07 -14.57 15.61
CA ARG A 163 -2.23 -15.83 14.89
C ARG A 163 -1.30 -15.91 13.66
N LEU A 164 -1.19 -14.81 12.90
CA LEU A 164 -0.31 -14.76 11.73
C LEU A 164 1.18 -14.87 12.13
N VAL A 165 1.58 -14.22 13.22
CA VAL A 165 2.94 -14.32 13.76
C VAL A 165 3.27 -15.75 14.17
N GLU A 166 2.36 -16.43 14.88
CA GLU A 166 2.53 -17.81 15.31
C GLU A 166 2.65 -18.77 14.13
N GLN A 167 1.79 -18.64 13.11
CA GLN A 167 1.87 -19.44 11.89
C GLN A 167 3.19 -19.25 11.14
N ALA A 168 3.67 -18.01 11.04
CA ALA A 168 4.95 -17.71 10.39
C ALA A 168 6.15 -18.30 11.13
N ILE A 169 6.06 -18.50 12.46
CA ILE A 169 7.10 -19.13 13.27
C ILE A 169 6.99 -20.66 13.20
N GLY A 170 5.77 -21.20 13.27
CA GLY A 170 5.52 -22.65 13.20
C GLY A 170 5.94 -23.27 11.88
N ARG A 171 5.85 -22.53 10.77
CA ARG A 171 6.33 -22.98 9.44
C ARG A 171 7.86 -22.98 9.29
N ARG A 172 8.61 -22.48 10.28
CA ARG A 172 10.09 -22.44 10.26
C ARG A 172 10.72 -23.52 11.16
N ARG A 173 9.92 -24.42 11.74
CA ARG A 173 10.37 -25.60 12.48
C ARG A 173 10.05 -26.85 11.67
#